data_AF-A0A1G1BY33-F1
#
_entry.id   AF-A0A1G1BY33-F1
#
_cell.length_a   1.000
_cell.length_b   1.000
_cell.length_c   1.000
_cell.angle_alpha   90.00
_cell.angle_beta   90.00
_cell.angle_gamma   90.00
#
_symmetry.space_group_name_H-M   'P 1'
#
loop_
_entity.id
_entity.type
_entity.pdbx_description
1 polymer ?
#
loop_
_entity_poly.entity_id
_entity_poly.type
_entity_poly.pdbx_seq_one_letter_code
_entity_poly.pdbx_strand_id
1 'polypeptide(L)'
;MRLPRTICSCLVLLLVSCRGLQDIAPAVQSGMAGDPQRLAEGRRVYLESCTGCHSLQAVDELSAEKWDAVLPGMAKKAKLDPESAAKLSDYIMAARQWKAQTNTTAGP
;
A
#
# COMPACT_ATOMS: atom_id res chain seq x y z
N MET A 1 15.88 -42.08 25.27
CA MET A 1 14.87 -41.82 24.22
C MET A 1 15.23 -40.52 23.52
N ARG A 2 15.64 -40.56 22.25
CA ARG A 2 16.04 -39.39 21.45
C ARG A 2 14.81 -38.85 20.74
N LEU A 3 14.44 -37.60 21.01
CA LEU A 3 13.33 -36.93 20.32
C LEU A 3 13.78 -36.56 18.89
N PRO A 4 13.03 -36.92 17.83
CA PRO A 4 13.47 -36.69 16.47
C PRO A 4 13.39 -35.20 16.09
N ARG A 5 14.55 -34.60 15.76
CA ARG A 5 14.75 -33.22 15.27
C ARG A 5 14.21 -32.98 13.85
N THR A 6 13.15 -33.67 13.44
CA THR A 6 12.63 -33.62 12.06
C THR A 6 11.17 -33.16 11.95
N ILE A 7 10.51 -32.88 13.07
CA ILE A 7 9.13 -32.35 13.09
C ILE A 7 9.18 -30.84 13.33
N CYS A 8 9.71 -30.06 12.40
CA CYS A 8 9.42 -28.61 12.38
C CYS A 8 9.75 -27.90 11.05
N SER A 9 9.94 -28.64 9.94
CA SER A 9 10.41 -28.04 8.69
C SER A 9 9.35 -27.92 7.60
N CYS A 10 8.13 -28.45 7.79
CA CYS A 10 7.10 -28.45 6.73
C CYS A 10 5.88 -27.55 7.01
N LEU A 11 5.73 -27.01 8.22
CA LEU A 11 4.54 -26.23 8.61
C LEU A 11 4.70 -24.71 8.39
N VAL A 12 5.79 -24.25 7.77
CA VAL A 12 6.10 -22.81 7.61
C VAL A 12 5.66 -22.25 6.23
N LEU A 13 5.24 -23.09 5.29
CA LEU A 13 5.07 -22.72 3.87
C LEU A 13 3.70 -22.15 3.46
N LEU A 14 2.71 -22.03 4.35
CA LEU A 14 1.31 -21.73 3.97
C LEU A 14 0.86 -20.25 4.12
N LEU A 15 1.73 -19.31 4.53
CA LEU A 15 1.31 -17.93 4.84
C LEU A 15 1.80 -16.85 3.85
N VAL A 16 2.44 -17.22 2.73
CA VAL A 16 3.15 -16.27 1.84
C VAL A 16 2.29 -15.78 0.64
N SER A 17 0.97 -15.94 0.64
CA SER A 17 0.16 -15.68 -0.57
C SER A 17 -0.43 -14.26 -0.69
N CYS A 18 -0.29 -13.37 0.30
CA CYS A 18 -0.84 -12.01 0.24
C CYS A 18 0.16 -10.93 -0.20
N ARG A 19 1.33 -11.30 -0.73
CA ARG A 19 2.41 -10.36 -1.08
C ARG A 19 2.02 -9.35 -2.16
N GLY A 20 1.30 -9.77 -3.20
CA GLY A 20 0.96 -8.89 -4.33
C GLY A 20 0.12 -7.66 -3.95
N LEU A 21 -0.78 -7.77 -2.98
CA LEU A 21 -1.57 -6.62 -2.52
C LEU A 21 -0.70 -5.59 -1.79
N GLN A 22 0.30 -6.06 -1.05
CA GLN A 22 1.22 -5.20 -0.30
C GLN A 22 2.19 -4.47 -1.24
N ASP A 23 2.50 -5.06 -2.39
CA ASP A 23 3.29 -4.39 -3.42
C ASP A 23 2.49 -3.27 -4.09
N ILE A 24 1.19 -3.45 -4.34
CA ILE A 24 0.33 -2.42 -4.94
C ILE A 24 -0.02 -1.32 -3.93
N ALA A 25 -0.42 -1.72 -2.73
CA ALA A 25 -0.94 -0.86 -1.67
C ALA A 25 -0.40 -1.32 -0.30
N PRO A 26 0.84 -0.92 0.07
CA PRO A 26 1.48 -1.38 1.29
C PRO A 26 0.68 -1.00 2.53
N ALA A 27 0.62 -1.91 3.51
CA ALA A 27 0.10 -1.59 4.84
C ALA A 27 0.84 -0.40 5.44
N VAL A 28 0.15 0.41 6.24
CA VAL A 28 0.77 1.55 6.93
C VAL A 28 1.89 1.05 7.85
N GLN A 29 3.09 1.60 7.67
CA GLN A 29 4.29 1.26 8.44
C GLN A 29 4.75 2.44 9.28
N SER A 30 5.51 2.18 10.35
CA SER A 30 6.06 3.20 11.25
C SER A 30 7.03 4.19 10.59
N GLY A 31 7.57 3.86 9.42
CA GLY A 31 8.47 4.73 8.65
C GLY A 31 7.76 5.63 7.64
N MET A 32 6.44 5.56 7.51
CA MET A 32 5.69 6.44 6.60
C MET A 32 5.53 7.83 7.21
N ALA A 33 5.71 8.87 6.40
CA ALA A 33 5.50 10.25 6.83
C ALA A 33 4.00 10.57 6.95
N GLY A 34 3.56 11.07 8.11
CA GLY A 34 2.18 11.49 8.35
C GLY A 34 1.55 10.84 9.58
N ASP A 35 0.29 11.17 9.85
CA ASP A 35 -0.49 10.57 10.94
C ASP A 35 -0.94 9.13 10.58
N PRO A 36 -0.55 8.10 11.35
CA PRO A 36 -0.86 6.70 11.02
C PRO A 36 -2.35 6.41 10.86
N GLN A 37 -3.22 7.04 11.65
CA GLN A 37 -4.67 6.82 11.54
C GLN A 37 -5.22 7.39 10.23
N ARG A 38 -4.81 8.61 9.90
CA ARG A 38 -5.15 9.26 8.63
C ARG A 38 -4.66 8.46 7.41
N LEU A 39 -3.43 7.93 7.47
CA LEU A 39 -2.88 7.08 6.41
C LEU A 39 -3.64 5.74 6.30
N ALA A 40 -4.05 5.15 7.42
CA ALA A 40 -4.80 3.90 7.41
C ALA A 40 -6.18 4.08 6.76
N GLU A 41 -6.84 5.20 7.05
CA GLU A 41 -8.10 5.56 6.42
C GLU A 41 -7.93 5.86 4.92
N GLY A 42 -6.88 6.59 4.53
CA GLY A 42 -6.54 6.80 3.12
C GLY A 42 -6.30 5.50 2.36
N ARG A 43 -5.60 4.54 2.99
CA ARG A 43 -5.38 3.19 2.43
C ARG A 43 -6.69 2.44 2.26
N ARG A 44 -7.60 2.54 3.23
CA ARG A 44 -8.92 1.92 3.15
C ARG A 44 -9.70 2.46 1.94
N VAL A 45 -9.76 3.79 1.78
CA VAL A 45 -10.36 4.43 0.62
C VAL A 45 -9.72 3.95 -0.68
N TYR A 46 -8.39 3.81 -0.72
CA TYR A 46 -7.70 3.32 -1.91
C TYR A 46 -8.12 1.91 -2.32
N LEU A 47 -8.21 0.99 -1.36
CA LEU A 47 -8.55 -0.40 -1.60
C LEU A 47 -10.01 -0.62 -1.95
N GLU A 48 -10.90 0.16 -1.35
CA GLU A 48 -12.36 -0.01 -1.47
C GLU A 48 -12.95 0.78 -2.65
N SER A 49 -12.42 1.97 -2.94
CA SER A 49 -13.04 2.89 -3.91
C SER A 49 -12.32 2.92 -5.28
N CYS A 50 -11.02 2.61 -5.34
CA CYS A 50 -10.24 2.79 -6.57
C CYS A 50 -10.21 1.55 -7.49
N THR A 51 -10.84 0.43 -7.10
CA THR A 51 -10.98 -0.79 -7.91
C THR A 51 -12.31 -0.88 -8.65
N GLY A 52 -13.23 0.06 -8.43
CA GLY A 52 -14.60 0.01 -8.97
C GLY A 52 -14.73 0.26 -10.47
N CYS A 53 -13.75 0.92 -11.10
CA CYS A 53 -13.82 1.34 -12.51
C CYS A 53 -12.70 0.77 -13.40
N HIS A 54 -11.55 0.42 -12.80
CA HIS A 54 -10.39 -0.15 -13.48
C HIS A 54 -9.49 -0.83 -12.44
N SER A 55 -8.44 -1.51 -12.89
CA SER A 55 -7.43 -2.10 -12.02
C SER A 55 -6.74 -1.04 -11.17
N LEU A 56 -6.34 -1.43 -9.96
CA LEU A 56 -5.62 -0.56 -9.03
C LEU A 56 -4.18 -0.35 -9.51
N GLN A 57 -3.77 0.91 -9.66
CA GLN A 57 -2.37 1.27 -9.92
C GLN A 57 -1.53 0.93 -8.68
N ALA A 58 -0.28 0.52 -8.81
CA ALA A 58 0.59 0.48 -7.64
C ALA A 58 0.98 1.91 -7.24
N VAL A 59 1.05 2.18 -5.93
CA VAL A 59 1.31 3.54 -5.44
C VAL A 59 2.57 4.15 -6.05
N ASP A 60 3.63 3.36 -6.24
CA ASP A 60 4.94 3.77 -6.76
C ASP A 60 5.10 3.74 -8.28
N GLU A 61 4.09 3.34 -9.06
CA GLU A 61 4.18 3.31 -10.53
C GLU A 61 4.11 4.70 -11.16
N LEU A 62 3.46 5.68 -10.52
CA LEU A 62 3.42 7.07 -10.98
C LEU A 62 4.35 7.94 -10.13
N SER A 63 4.85 9.03 -10.72
CA SER A 63 5.57 10.08 -9.99
C SER A 63 4.62 10.88 -9.09
N ALA A 64 5.17 11.71 -8.19
CA ALA A 64 4.32 12.55 -7.33
C ALA A 64 3.48 13.51 -8.17
N GLU A 65 4.12 14.14 -9.16
CA GLU A 65 3.51 15.11 -10.05
C GLU A 65 2.43 14.48 -10.93
N LYS A 66 2.64 13.22 -11.35
CA LYS A 66 1.61 12.47 -12.08
C LYS A 66 0.41 12.16 -11.20
N TRP A 67 0.63 11.76 -9.95
CA TRP A 67 -0.45 11.54 -9.00
C TRP A 67 -1.23 12.83 -8.71
N ASP A 68 -0.55 13.95 -8.50
CA ASP A 68 -1.18 15.26 -8.28
C ASP A 68 -2.06 15.68 -9.48
N ALA A 69 -1.66 15.31 -10.71
CA ALA A 69 -2.43 15.59 -11.91
C ALA A 69 -3.67 14.69 -12.08
N VAL A 70 -3.57 13.39 -11.75
CA VAL A 70 -4.64 12.42 -12.05
C VAL A 70 -5.61 12.18 -10.90
N LEU A 71 -5.12 12.23 -9.65
CA LEU A 71 -5.88 11.86 -8.46
C LEU A 71 -7.14 12.73 -8.26
N PRO A 72 -7.11 14.06 -8.47
CA PRO A 72 -8.31 14.89 -8.35
C PRO A 72 -9.43 14.46 -9.33
N GLY A 73 -9.04 14.09 -10.55
CA GLY A 73 -9.96 13.59 -11.56
C GLY A 73 -10.57 12.24 -11.20
N MET A 74 -9.78 11.34 -10.61
CA MET A 74 -10.26 10.03 -10.15
C MET A 74 -11.14 10.16 -8.91
N ALA A 75 -10.76 10.98 -7.93
CA ALA A 75 -11.55 11.25 -6.74
C ALA A 75 -12.95 11.77 -7.10
N LYS A 76 -13.05 12.69 -8.08
CA LYS A 76 -14.33 13.16 -8.60
C LYS A 76 -15.15 12.05 -9.26
N LYS A 77 -14.52 11.21 -10.09
CA LYS A 77 -15.20 10.09 -10.79
C LYS A 77 -15.69 9.02 -9.81
N ALA A 78 -14.90 8.73 -8.77
CA ALA A 78 -15.24 7.83 -7.67
C ALA A 78 -16.20 8.47 -6.64
N LYS A 79 -16.59 9.74 -6.83
CA LYS A 79 -17.49 10.48 -5.94
C LYS A 79 -17.02 10.52 -4.49
N LEU A 80 -15.71 10.61 -4.27
CA LEU A 80 -15.15 10.77 -2.94
C LEU A 80 -15.50 12.16 -2.39
N ASP A 81 -15.84 12.22 -1.12
CA ASP A 81 -15.94 13.49 -0.42
C ASP A 81 -14.53 14.12 -0.25
N PRO A 82 -14.45 15.44 0.02
CA PRO A 82 -13.16 16.12 0.12
C PRO A 82 -12.23 15.57 1.21
N GLU A 83 -12.77 15.08 2.32
CA GLU A 83 -11.97 14.55 3.42
C GLU A 83 -11.36 13.19 3.03
N SER A 84 -12.17 12.29 2.47
CA SER A 84 -11.70 11.00 1.95
C SER A 84 -10.66 11.17 0.84
N ALA A 85 -10.86 12.13 -0.06
CA ALA A 85 -9.91 12.44 -1.13
C ALA A 85 -8.56 12.95 -0.57
N ALA A 86 -8.60 13.80 0.46
CA ALA A 86 -7.39 14.30 1.11
C ALA A 86 -6.62 13.17 1.82
N LYS A 87 -7.30 12.33 2.59
CA LYS A 87 -6.69 11.17 3.28
C LYS A 87 -6.08 10.18 2.28
N LEU A 88 -6.78 9.94 1.17
CA LEU A 88 -6.28 9.10 0.07
C LEU A 88 -4.99 9.68 -0.52
N SER A 89 -4.94 10.99 -0.78
CA SER A 89 -3.76 11.67 -1.30
C SER A 89 -2.56 11.52 -0.34
N ASP A 90 -2.79 11.74 0.96
CA ASP A 90 -1.74 11.62 1.97
C ASP A 90 -1.18 10.19 2.03
N TYR A 91 -2.06 9.19 1.98
CA TYR A 91 -1.65 7.79 1.91
C TYR A 91 -0.79 7.48 0.67
N ILE A 92 -1.25 7.88 -0.52
CA ILE A 92 -0.52 7.63 -1.77
C ILE A 92 0.87 8.26 -1.69
N MET A 93 0.99 9.51 -1.24
CA MET A 93 2.29 10.19 -1.15
C MET A 93 3.23 9.54 -0.13
N ALA A 94 2.73 9.24 1.07
CA ALA A 94 3.52 8.62 2.12
C ALA A 94 3.98 7.20 1.72
N ALA A 95 3.09 6.39 1.14
CA ALA A 95 3.38 5.03 0.71
C ALA A 95 4.42 5.00 -0.42
N ARG A 96 4.32 5.93 -1.38
CA ARG A 96 5.32 6.09 -2.45
C ARG A 96 6.70 6.42 -1.94
N GLN A 97 6.79 7.42 -1.07
CA GLN A 97 8.06 7.84 -0.48
C GLN A 97 8.68 6.69 0.32
N TRP A 98 7.87 5.99 1.11
CA TRP A 98 8.31 4.83 1.87
C TRP A 98 8.84 3.72 0.95
N LYS A 99 8.12 3.35 -0.14
CA LYS A 99 8.60 2.36 -1.11
C LYS A 99 9.91 2.77 -1.79
N ALA A 100 10.05 4.04 -2.15
CA ALA A 100 11.29 4.56 -2.74
C ALA A 100 12.49 4.41 -1.78
N GLN A 101 12.29 4.66 -0.49
CA GLN A 101 13.32 4.49 0.54
C GLN A 101 13.69 3.02 0.75
N THR A 102 12.71 2.13 0.81
CA THR A 102 12.96 0.68 0.98
C THR A 102 13.64 0.06 -0.22
N ASN A 103 13.32 0.51 -1.44
CA ASN A 103 13.98 0.03 -2.66
C ASN A 103 15.44 0.48 -2.76
N THR A 104 15.78 1.64 -2.17
CA THR A 104 17.16 2.14 -2.13
C THR A 104 18.01 1.40 -1.10
N THR A 105 17.38 0.89 -0.03
CA THR A 105 18.07 0.19 1.08
C THR A 105 18.31 -1.30 0.77
N ALA A 106 17.65 -1.85 -0.26
CA ALA A 106 17.67 -3.27 -0.59
C ALA A 106 18.70 -3.68 -1.68
N GLY A 107 19.57 -2.79 -2.16
CA GLY A 107 20.45 -3.11 -3.30
C GLY A 107 21.74 -3.85 -2.94
N PRO A 108 22.46 -4.38 -3.95
CA PRO A 108 22.02 -5.24 -5.05
C PRO A 108 21.91 -6.73 -4.68
#